data_AF-A0A9R1IMC1-F1
#
_entry.id   AF-A0A9R1IMC1-F1
#
_cell.length_a   1.000
_cell.length_b   1.000
_cell.length_c   1.000
_cell.angle_alpha   90.00
_cell.angle_beta   90.00
_cell.angle_gamma   90.00
#
_symmetry.space_group_name_H-M   'P 1'
#
loop_
_entity.id
_entity.type
_entity.pdbx_description
1 polymer ?
#
loop_
_entity_poly.entity_id
_entity_poly.type
_entity_poly.pdbx_seq_one_letter_code
_entity_poly.pdbx_strand_id
1 'polypeptide(L)'
;MASAALLLLITVLATAGALIPATAGTSASLRPPARRSSFLLVGGTVQLPLTAYACSKKSTEACLATGTACCSGQCVDTAASVQHCGGCNKACKHGRTCCGGRCVDLLSNEKNCGTCSNQCNKKCSYGFCDYPQ
;
A
#
# COMPACT_ATOMS: atom_id res chain seq x y z
N MET A 1 -51.89 4.59 9.48
CA MET A 1 -51.92 5.90 8.81
C MET A 1 -50.48 6.41 8.75
N ALA A 2 -49.74 6.00 7.72
CA ALA A 2 -48.34 6.36 7.56
C ALA A 2 -48.27 7.82 7.13
N SER A 3 -47.63 8.64 7.95
CA SER A 3 -47.61 10.10 7.82
C SER A 3 -46.79 10.51 6.59
N ALA A 4 -47.32 11.42 5.77
CA ALA A 4 -46.77 11.88 4.49
C ALA A 4 -45.34 12.47 4.57
N ALA A 5 -44.79 12.65 5.77
CA ALA A 5 -43.42 13.08 6.02
C ALA A 5 -42.35 12.05 5.64
N LEU A 6 -42.66 10.75 5.59
CA LEU A 6 -41.65 9.70 5.34
C LEU A 6 -41.29 9.53 3.85
N LEU A 7 -42.17 9.92 2.94
CA LEU A 7 -41.94 9.80 1.49
C LEU A 7 -41.05 10.90 0.90
N LEU A 8 -40.94 12.06 1.57
CA LEU A 8 -40.10 13.17 1.11
C LEU A 8 -38.61 13.01 1.44
N LEU A 9 -38.24 12.11 2.36
CA LEU A 9 -36.83 11.85 2.69
C LEU A 9 -36.13 10.93 1.68
N ILE A 10 -36.87 10.22 0.82
CA ILE A 10 -36.32 9.18 -0.06
C ILE A 10 -35.86 9.75 -1.42
N THR A 11 -36.24 10.98 -1.78
CA THR A 11 -35.98 11.53 -3.14
C THR A 11 -34.75 12.44 -3.24
N VAL A 12 -33.99 12.70 -2.17
CA VAL A 12 -32.95 13.75 -2.17
C VAL A 12 -31.50 13.25 -2.39
N LEU A 13 -31.22 11.95 -2.48
CA LEU A 13 -29.84 11.46 -2.73
C LEU A 13 -29.61 10.87 -4.12
N ALA A 14 -30.52 11.08 -5.07
CA ALA A 14 -30.44 10.54 -6.42
C ALA A 14 -30.07 11.58 -7.50
N THR A 15 -29.18 12.55 -7.25
CA THR A 15 -28.65 13.41 -8.33
C THR A 15 -27.28 14.00 -7.99
N ALA A 16 -26.20 13.38 -8.45
CA ALA A 16 -24.95 14.06 -8.83
C ALA A 16 -24.00 13.08 -9.55
N GLY A 17 -24.40 12.64 -10.75
CA GLY A 17 -23.45 12.07 -11.71
C GLY A 17 -22.64 13.21 -12.33
N ALA A 18 -21.37 13.32 -11.95
CA ALA A 18 -20.43 14.24 -12.60
C ALA A 18 -19.63 13.49 -13.69
N LEU A 19 -19.78 13.99 -14.91
CA LEU A 19 -19.19 13.51 -16.16
C LEU A 19 -17.67 13.74 -16.16
N ILE A 20 -16.90 12.70 -16.50
CA ILE A 20 -15.46 12.78 -16.74
C ILE A 20 -15.23 13.12 -18.23
N PRO A 21 -14.48 14.18 -18.59
CA PRO A 21 -14.07 14.40 -19.96
C PRO A 21 -12.86 13.51 -20.31
N ALA A 22 -13.03 12.62 -21.29
CA ALA A 22 -11.94 11.88 -21.91
C ALA A 22 -11.29 12.74 -23.01
N THR A 23 -10.04 13.15 -22.83
CA THR A 23 -9.25 13.80 -23.87
C THR A 23 -8.48 12.75 -24.67
N ALA A 24 -8.92 12.52 -25.91
CA ALA A 24 -8.20 11.74 -26.91
C ALA A 24 -7.06 12.59 -27.49
N GLY A 25 -5.82 12.30 -27.09
CA GLY A 25 -4.61 12.87 -27.70
C GLY A 25 -4.11 11.98 -28.83
N THR A 26 -4.41 12.35 -30.07
CA THR A 26 -3.87 11.76 -31.30
C THR A 26 -2.56 12.46 -31.64
N SER A 27 -1.44 11.74 -31.65
CA SER A 27 -0.19 12.23 -32.25
C SER A 27 0.41 11.15 -33.13
N ALA A 28 0.46 11.48 -34.41
CA ALA A 28 0.84 10.63 -35.51
C ALA A 28 2.33 10.23 -35.50
N SER A 29 2.56 9.02 -36.01
CA SER A 29 3.84 8.42 -36.32
C SER A 29 4.52 9.11 -37.51
N LEU A 30 5.74 9.62 -37.33
CA LEU A 30 6.70 9.82 -38.42
C LEU A 30 8.03 9.17 -38.01
N ARG A 31 8.35 8.03 -38.64
CA ARG A 31 9.62 7.31 -38.53
C ARG A 31 10.65 7.90 -39.49
N PRO A 32 11.83 8.33 -39.04
CA PRO A 32 13.01 8.48 -39.89
C PRO A 32 13.74 7.13 -40.07
N PRO A 33 14.49 6.95 -41.17
CA PRO A 33 15.12 5.68 -41.52
C PRO A 33 16.26 5.30 -40.55
N ALA A 34 16.32 4.00 -40.27
CA ALA A 34 17.29 3.36 -39.41
C ALA A 34 18.73 3.60 -39.87
N ARG A 35 19.50 4.35 -39.08
CA ARG A 35 20.97 4.36 -39.16
C ARG A 35 21.51 3.43 -38.08
N ARG A 36 22.01 2.29 -38.57
CA ARG A 36 22.71 1.24 -37.82
C ARG A 36 23.91 1.85 -37.11
N SER A 37 23.83 2.02 -35.79
CA SER A 37 24.98 2.38 -34.97
C SER A 37 25.00 1.51 -33.71
N SER A 38 25.85 0.51 -33.74
CA SER A 38 26.21 -0.32 -32.62
C SER A 38 27.19 0.47 -31.75
N PHE A 39 26.69 1.19 -30.74
CA PHE A 39 27.34 1.51 -29.44
C PHE A 39 26.60 2.69 -28.77
N LEU A 40 26.07 2.40 -27.56
CA LEU A 40 25.72 3.33 -26.47
C LEU A 40 24.76 4.49 -26.75
N LEU A 41 23.45 4.23 -26.65
CA LEU A 41 22.45 5.18 -26.18
C LEU A 41 21.34 4.42 -25.42
N VAL A 42 21.61 4.01 -24.18
CA VAL A 42 20.52 3.82 -23.19
C VAL A 42 20.22 5.21 -22.61
N GLY A 43 19.77 6.10 -23.48
CA GLY A 43 19.31 7.46 -23.17
C GLY A 43 17.79 7.52 -23.14
N GLY A 44 17.14 6.42 -22.73
CA GLY A 44 15.74 6.47 -22.37
C GLY A 44 15.64 7.17 -21.03
N THR A 45 15.06 8.37 -21.01
CA THR A 45 14.33 8.82 -19.83
C THR A 45 13.22 7.80 -19.63
N VAL A 46 13.54 6.71 -18.92
CA VAL A 46 12.54 5.84 -18.33
C VAL A 46 11.80 6.80 -17.42
N GLN A 47 10.62 7.24 -17.84
CA GLN A 47 9.61 7.63 -16.90
C GLN A 47 9.54 6.43 -15.94
N LEU A 48 10.07 6.58 -14.73
CA LEU A 48 9.88 5.61 -13.66
C LEU A 48 8.44 5.83 -13.17
N PRO A 49 7.50 4.92 -13.51
CA PRO A 49 6.48 4.64 -12.52
C PRO A 49 6.26 3.14 -12.27
N LEU A 50 6.98 2.22 -12.94
CA LEU A 50 6.69 0.78 -12.85
C LEU A 50 7.88 -0.16 -12.56
N THR A 51 9.12 0.34 -12.54
CA THR A 51 10.34 -0.48 -12.34
C THR A 51 11.04 -0.28 -10.99
N ALA A 52 10.67 0.73 -10.20
CA ALA A 52 11.28 0.95 -8.89
C ALA A 52 10.91 -0.14 -7.87
N TYR A 53 9.69 -0.67 -7.98
CA TYR A 53 9.21 -1.76 -7.15
C TYR A 53 9.43 -3.14 -7.78
N ALA A 54 9.72 -3.22 -9.08
CA ALA A 54 9.96 -4.49 -9.75
C ALA A 54 11.34 -5.02 -9.40
N CYS A 55 11.39 -6.20 -8.77
CA CYS A 55 12.63 -6.86 -8.38
C CYS A 55 12.68 -8.28 -8.92
N SER A 56 13.87 -8.87 -8.98
CA SER A 56 14.06 -10.27 -9.34
C SER A 56 15.02 -10.91 -8.34
N LYS A 57 15.10 -12.25 -8.34
CA LYS A 57 16.05 -13.00 -7.50
C LYS A 57 17.52 -12.56 -7.73
N LYS A 58 17.83 -12.01 -8.90
CA LYS A 58 19.18 -11.54 -9.26
C LYS A 58 19.42 -10.06 -8.94
N SER A 59 18.39 -9.28 -8.61
CA SER A 59 18.48 -7.82 -8.41
C SER A 59 17.82 -7.38 -7.09
N THR A 60 17.99 -8.19 -6.05
CA THR A 60 17.41 -7.94 -4.73
C THR A 60 18.04 -6.74 -4.02
N GLU A 61 19.23 -6.30 -4.45
CA GLU A 61 19.92 -5.14 -3.86
C GLU A 61 19.07 -3.85 -3.96
N ALA A 62 18.24 -3.72 -4.99
CA ALA A 62 17.38 -2.54 -5.17
C ALA A 62 16.36 -2.37 -4.03
N CYS A 63 15.73 -3.46 -3.57
CA CYS A 63 14.80 -3.41 -2.44
C CYS A 63 15.55 -3.25 -1.10
N LEU A 64 16.72 -3.89 -0.96
CA LEU A 64 17.51 -3.83 0.26
C LEU A 64 18.04 -2.42 0.53
N ALA A 65 18.39 -1.67 -0.52
CA ALA A 65 18.78 -0.26 -0.41
C ALA A 65 17.69 0.62 0.22
N THR A 66 16.42 0.22 0.14
CA THR A 66 15.28 0.92 0.74
C THR A 66 14.78 0.26 2.03
N GLY A 67 15.46 -0.79 2.51
CA GLY A 67 15.04 -1.55 3.70
C GLY A 67 13.88 -2.51 3.45
N THR A 68 13.55 -2.82 2.20
CA THR A 68 12.45 -3.71 1.81
C THR A 68 12.97 -5.05 1.26
N ALA A 69 12.10 -6.05 1.18
CA ALA A 69 12.44 -7.37 0.65
C ALA A 69 11.77 -7.62 -0.70
N CYS A 70 12.44 -8.35 -1.59
CA CYS A 70 11.87 -8.74 -2.87
C CYS A 70 10.89 -9.92 -2.71
N CYS A 71 9.59 -9.65 -2.79
CA CYS A 71 8.52 -10.64 -2.67
C CYS A 71 7.73 -10.74 -3.98
N SER A 72 7.77 -11.91 -4.63
CA SER A 72 7.03 -12.17 -5.88
C SER A 72 7.27 -11.14 -6.98
N GLY A 73 8.48 -10.61 -7.04
CA GLY A 73 8.89 -9.61 -8.02
C GLY A 73 8.54 -8.17 -7.64
N GLN A 74 8.09 -7.92 -6.41
CA GLN A 74 7.80 -6.60 -5.87
C GLN A 74 8.62 -6.31 -4.61
N CYS A 75 9.14 -5.10 -4.44
CA CYS A 75 9.75 -4.67 -3.18
C CYS A 75 8.65 -4.45 -2.12
N VAL A 76 8.69 -5.22 -1.04
CA VAL A 76 7.69 -5.14 0.03
C VAL A 76 8.39 -4.87 1.35
N ASP A 77 7.86 -3.91 2.09
CA ASP A 77 8.30 -3.66 3.46
C ASP A 77 7.80 -4.77 4.40
N THR A 78 8.70 -5.70 4.73
CA THR A 78 8.39 -6.79 5.65
C THR A 78 8.28 -6.35 7.10
N ALA A 79 8.68 -5.12 7.43
CA ALA A 79 8.59 -4.59 8.79
C ALA A 79 7.18 -4.05 9.12
N ALA A 80 6.43 -3.60 8.10
CA ALA A 80 5.10 -3.00 8.26
C ALA A 80 3.97 -3.73 7.52
N SER A 81 4.29 -4.53 6.49
CA SER A 81 3.25 -5.22 5.71
C SER A 81 2.62 -6.37 6.49
N VAL A 82 1.31 -6.28 6.72
CA VAL A 82 0.52 -7.35 7.36
C VAL A 82 0.56 -8.65 6.54
N GLN A 83 0.69 -8.58 5.22
CA GLN A 83 0.72 -9.76 4.34
C GLN A 83 2.13 -10.37 4.19
N HIS A 84 3.18 -9.64 4.57
CA HIS A 84 4.58 -10.04 4.43
C HIS A 84 5.39 -9.79 5.70
N CYS A 85 4.77 -9.94 6.88
CA CYS A 85 5.35 -9.52 8.14
C CYS A 85 6.51 -10.42 8.56
N GLY A 86 7.71 -9.86 8.64
CA GLY A 86 8.96 -10.58 8.92
C GLY A 86 9.43 -11.47 7.77
N GLY A 87 8.80 -11.38 6.59
CA GLY A 87 9.23 -12.08 5.38
C GLY A 87 8.12 -12.29 4.35
N CYS A 88 8.50 -12.64 3.13
CA CYS A 88 7.55 -12.81 2.04
C CYS A 88 6.50 -13.88 2.32
N ASN A 89 5.22 -13.55 2.06
CA ASN A 89 4.06 -14.41 2.27
C ASN A 89 3.87 -14.89 3.72
N LYS A 90 4.43 -14.14 4.69
CA LYS A 90 4.20 -14.37 6.13
C LYS A 90 3.10 -13.43 6.62
N ALA A 91 1.87 -13.71 6.21
CA ALA A 91 0.73 -12.90 6.63
C ALA A 91 0.46 -13.06 8.14
N CYS A 92 0.14 -11.95 8.81
CA CYS A 92 -0.32 -11.99 10.19
C CYS A 92 -1.70 -12.63 10.29
N LYS A 93 -1.95 -13.31 11.41
CA LYS A 93 -3.31 -13.78 11.75
C LYS A 93 -4.26 -12.59 11.86
N HIS A 94 -5.55 -12.87 11.66
CA HIS A 94 -6.61 -11.87 11.78
C HIS A 94 -6.52 -11.08 13.10
N GLY A 95 -6.76 -9.77 13.00
CA GLY A 95 -6.71 -8.85 14.14
C GLY A 95 -5.31 -8.50 14.65
N ARG A 96 -4.23 -8.98 14.02
CA ARG A 96 -2.85 -8.62 14.37
C ARG A 96 -2.25 -7.62 13.39
N THR A 97 -1.40 -6.76 13.92
CA THR A 97 -0.67 -5.74 13.17
C THR A 97 0.79 -6.14 13.03
N CYS A 98 1.41 -5.80 11.90
CA CYS A 98 2.85 -5.97 11.74
C CYS A 98 3.59 -4.78 12.37
N CYS A 99 4.33 -5.03 13.45
CA CYS A 99 5.18 -4.03 14.09
C CYS A 99 6.63 -4.52 14.06
N GLY A 100 7.47 -3.85 13.27
CA GLY A 100 8.90 -4.16 13.15
C GLY A 100 9.16 -5.60 12.69
N GLY A 101 8.33 -6.11 11.78
CA GLY A 101 8.46 -7.46 11.23
C GLY A 101 7.91 -8.55 12.15
N ARG A 102 7.14 -8.18 13.17
CA ARG A 102 6.47 -9.12 14.08
C ARG A 102 4.98 -8.86 14.12
N CYS A 103 4.20 -9.92 13.98
CA CYS A 103 2.75 -9.85 14.17
C CYS A 103 2.42 -9.73 15.65
N VAL A 104 1.92 -8.57 16.05
CA VAL A 104 1.55 -8.25 17.43
C VAL A 104 0.05 -7.98 17.53
N ASP A 105 -0.53 -8.24 18.70
CA ASP A 105 -1.90 -7.87 19.01
C ASP A 105 -1.88 -6.51 19.72
N LEU A 106 -2.39 -5.47 19.07
CA LEU A 106 -2.39 -4.12 19.62
C LEU A 106 -3.36 -3.97 20.81
N LEU A 107 -4.28 -4.91 21.03
CA LEU A 107 -5.28 -4.81 22.09
C LEU A 107 -4.76 -5.26 23.46
N SER A 108 -3.71 -6.07 23.47
CA SER A 108 -3.21 -6.75 24.67
C SER A 108 -1.69 -6.75 24.80
N ASN A 109 -0.95 -6.41 23.74
CA ASN A 109 0.50 -6.40 23.81
C ASN A 109 1.00 -5.16 24.55
N GLU A 110 1.61 -5.36 25.71
CA GLU A 110 2.13 -4.29 26.57
C GLU A 110 3.18 -3.41 25.90
N LYS A 111 3.90 -3.90 24.89
CA LYS A 111 4.95 -3.14 24.19
C LYS A 111 4.45 -2.44 22.92
N ASN A 112 3.21 -2.71 22.49
CA ASN A 112 2.62 -2.20 21.26
C ASN A 112 1.13 -1.89 21.47
N CYS A 113 0.77 -1.26 22.59
CA CYS A 113 -0.62 -1.07 22.95
C CYS A 113 -1.27 0.03 22.09
N GLY A 114 -2.33 -0.31 21.35
CA GLY A 114 -3.03 0.58 20.43
C GLY A 114 -2.24 0.94 19.17
N THR A 115 -0.91 1.03 19.25
CA THR A 115 -0.01 1.29 18.12
C THR A 115 1.37 0.64 18.35
N CYS A 116 2.14 0.47 17.27
CA CYS A 116 3.49 -0.09 17.35
C CYS A 116 4.40 0.74 18.26
N SER A 117 5.23 0.05 19.05
CA SER A 117 6.19 0.66 19.98
C SER A 117 5.57 1.53 21.10
N ASN A 118 4.27 1.44 21.33
CA ASN A 118 3.63 2.06 22.49
C ASN A 118 3.70 1.12 23.70
N GLN A 119 4.64 1.38 24.59
CA GLN A 119 4.85 0.57 25.79
C GLN A 119 4.03 1.11 26.97
N CYS A 120 3.21 0.25 27.56
CA CYS A 120 2.52 0.54 28.81
C CYS A 120 3.38 0.19 30.02
N ASN A 121 3.20 0.91 31.12
CA ASN A 121 3.92 0.65 32.37
C ASN A 121 3.31 -0.49 33.18
N LYS A 122 1.98 -0.66 33.17
CA LYS A 122 1.32 -1.76 33.91
C LYS A 122 0.60 -2.75 33.02
N LYS A 123 -0.37 -2.30 32.21
CA LYS A 123 -1.22 -3.21 31.44
C LYS A 123 -1.70 -2.55 30.15
N CYS A 124 -1.74 -3.34 29.08
CA CYS A 124 -2.49 -3.01 27.87
C CYS A 124 -3.87 -3.67 27.92
N SER A 125 -4.95 -2.91 27.74
CA SER A 125 -6.32 -3.44 27.70
C SER A 125 -7.14 -2.73 26.64
N TYR A 126 -7.67 -3.49 25.70
CA TYR A 126 -8.45 -2.99 24.56
C TYR A 126 -7.72 -1.91 23.73
N GLY A 127 -6.38 -1.94 23.73
CA GLY A 127 -5.55 -0.95 23.03
C GLY A 127 -5.27 0.32 23.82
N PHE A 128 -5.60 0.35 25.12
CA PHE A 128 -5.32 1.48 26.01
C PHE A 128 -4.39 1.05 27.15
N CYS A 129 -3.39 1.88 27.43
CA CYS A 129 -2.52 1.70 28.59
C CYS A 129 -3.24 2.08 29.88
N ASP A 130 -3.07 1.25 30.91
CA ASP A 130 -3.48 1.53 32.28
C ASP A 130 -5.00 1.84 32.39
N TYR A 131 -5.80 1.26 31.48
CA TYR A 131 -7.25 1.37 31.49
C TYR A 131 -7.79 0.78 32.79
N PRO A 132 -8.58 1.54 33.57
CA PRO A 132 -9.12 1.07 34.85
C PRO A 132 -9.98 -0.16 34.61
N GLN A 133 -9.73 -1.20 35.40
CA GLN A 133 -10.45 -2.47 35.41
C GLN A 133 -11.37 -2.52 36.62
#